data_AF-A0A3E0BVV5-F1
#
_entry.id   AF-A0A3E0BVV5-F1
#
_cell.length_a   1.000
_cell.length_b   1.000
_cell.length_c   1.000
_cell.angle_alpha   90.00
_cell.angle_beta   90.00
_cell.angle_gamma   90.00
#
_symmetry.space_group_name_H-M   'P 1'
#
loop_
_entity.id
_entity.type
_entity.pdbx_description
1 polymer ?
#
loop_
_entity_poly.entity_id
_entity_poly.type
_entity_poly.pdbx_seq_one_letter_code
_entity_poly.pdbx_strand_id
1 'polypeptide(L)'
;MTGQNSCRWPAVLLDAVYALACELEEARYDASLAARRYEVVDPTKRLVARELEGRWNTALERVAHLEERAALLDREVASRPAIDQTQLMTLARDLPAAWNAPGTDMRTKQRLTRILIQEVVIDLDDITNEAVATVHWTGGRHTELRVARVNVGRYPSSQHFSAVEVMRKLGGQWPDRELAVTMNRMRCKSPDSRTWTTVRVTEMRERLGIAPFDPTASHAETISVEEASRRLGIYGSSIHRLIREGILPATQLMPSAPWQVPVAALDSDAVRAGVQAIKDRRPPHFKARQEADKSLKLPGF
;
A
#
# COMPACT_ATOMS: atom_id res chain seq x y z
N MET A 1 -30.48 -6.55 -29.39
CA MET A 1 -30.19 -7.48 -28.28
C MET A 1 -30.16 -6.67 -27.01
N THR A 2 -31.21 -6.85 -26.21
CA THR A 2 -31.54 -6.14 -24.98
C THR A 2 -30.64 -6.61 -23.84
N GLY A 3 -29.75 -5.74 -23.36
CA GLY A 3 -28.98 -5.95 -22.12
C GLY A 3 -29.61 -5.16 -20.98
N GLN A 4 -30.50 -5.79 -20.23
CA GLN A 4 -30.97 -5.30 -18.93
C GLN A 4 -29.81 -5.35 -17.94
N ASN A 5 -29.22 -4.20 -17.62
CA ASN A 5 -28.40 -4.05 -16.42
C ASN A 5 -29.17 -3.19 -15.41
N SER A 6 -29.98 -3.88 -14.62
CA SER A 6 -30.72 -3.32 -13.50
C SER A 6 -29.75 -2.83 -12.41
N CYS A 7 -29.83 -1.54 -12.09
CA CYS A 7 -29.13 -0.87 -11.00
C CYS A 7 -29.38 -1.58 -9.65
N ARG A 8 -28.32 -2.09 -9.01
CA ARG A 8 -28.40 -2.99 -7.83
C ARG A 8 -27.85 -2.35 -6.55
N TRP A 9 -28.25 -1.12 -6.20
CA TRP A 9 -27.72 -0.44 -5.01
C TRP A 9 -28.71 0.22 -4.03
N PRO A 10 -30.01 -0.15 -4.07
CA PRO A 10 -30.83 -0.28 -2.86
C PRO A 10 -31.16 -1.76 -2.55
N ALA A 11 -30.86 -2.67 -3.47
CA ALA A 11 -31.21 -4.08 -3.39
C ALA A 11 -30.48 -4.78 -2.23
N VAL A 12 -29.21 -4.51 -1.96
CA VAL A 12 -28.41 -5.31 -1.01
C VAL A 12 -28.98 -5.33 0.42
N LEU A 13 -29.57 -4.24 0.90
CA LEU A 13 -30.10 -4.17 2.25
C LEU A 13 -31.53 -4.74 2.35
N LEU A 14 -32.35 -4.52 1.32
CA LEU A 14 -33.66 -5.18 1.19
C LEU A 14 -33.49 -6.69 0.95
N ASP A 15 -32.53 -7.09 0.13
CA ASP A 15 -32.12 -8.48 -0.14
C ASP A 15 -31.58 -9.12 1.13
N ALA A 16 -30.82 -8.40 1.96
CA ALA A 16 -30.32 -8.92 3.24
C ALA A 16 -31.44 -9.08 4.28
N VAL A 17 -32.37 -8.12 4.37
CA VAL A 17 -33.57 -8.24 5.24
C VAL A 17 -34.43 -9.41 4.78
N TYR A 18 -34.65 -9.54 3.47
CA TYR A 18 -35.44 -10.62 2.89
C TYR A 18 -34.78 -11.99 3.08
N ALA A 19 -33.46 -12.09 2.85
CA ALA A 19 -32.69 -13.31 3.07
C ALA A 19 -32.73 -13.73 4.54
N LEU A 20 -32.54 -12.80 5.48
CA LEU A 20 -32.62 -13.08 6.90
C LEU A 20 -34.02 -13.52 7.34
N ALA A 21 -35.07 -12.93 6.76
CA ALA A 21 -36.45 -13.35 7.00
C ALA A 21 -36.71 -14.79 6.52
N CYS A 22 -36.21 -15.15 5.33
CA CYS A 22 -36.31 -16.51 4.81
C CYS A 22 -35.53 -17.50 5.70
N GLU A 23 -34.30 -17.16 6.10
CA GLU A 23 -33.49 -17.99 7.01
C GLU A 23 -34.18 -18.22 8.36
N LEU A 24 -34.84 -17.18 8.90
CA LEU A 24 -35.57 -17.28 10.15
C LEU A 24 -36.82 -18.17 10.01
N GLU A 25 -37.53 -18.08 8.88
CA GLU A 25 -38.69 -18.94 8.60
C GLU A 25 -38.28 -20.42 8.50
N GLU A 26 -37.19 -20.73 7.80
CA GLU A 26 -36.60 -22.08 7.73
C GLU A 26 -36.22 -22.59 9.12
N ALA A 27 -35.51 -21.78 9.92
CA ALA A 27 -35.10 -22.18 11.26
C ALA A 27 -36.29 -22.43 12.20
N ARG A 28 -37.36 -21.62 12.09
CA ARG A 28 -38.60 -21.82 12.86
C ARG A 28 -39.31 -23.12 12.45
N TYR A 29 -39.32 -23.43 11.16
CA TYR A 29 -39.86 -24.69 10.66
C TYR A 29 -39.07 -25.89 11.21
N ASP A 30 -37.73 -25.84 11.16
CA ASP A 30 -36.86 -26.89 11.69
C ASP A 30 -37.05 -27.11 13.19
N ALA A 31 -37.16 -26.04 13.97
CA ALA A 31 -37.45 -26.11 15.40
C ALA A 31 -38.81 -26.76 15.68
N SER A 32 -39.84 -26.41 14.90
CA SER A 32 -41.17 -27.04 15.00
C SER A 32 -41.15 -28.53 14.64
N LEU A 33 -40.39 -28.90 13.61
CA LEU A 33 -40.23 -30.29 13.21
C LEU A 33 -39.46 -31.11 14.26
N ALA A 34 -38.41 -30.55 14.84
CA ALA A 34 -37.64 -31.17 15.93
C ALA A 34 -38.51 -31.39 17.18
N ALA A 35 -39.35 -30.40 17.55
CA ALA A 35 -40.31 -30.53 18.64
C ALA A 35 -41.28 -31.70 18.43
N ARG A 36 -41.92 -31.78 17.25
CA ARG A 36 -42.85 -32.88 16.92
C ARG A 36 -42.16 -34.25 16.96
N ARG A 37 -40.90 -34.34 16.51
CA ARG A 37 -40.13 -35.59 16.57
C ARG A 37 -39.83 -36.02 18.00
N TYR A 38 -39.50 -35.07 18.87
CA TYR A 38 -39.29 -35.32 20.29
C TYR A 38 -40.58 -35.79 20.98
N GLU A 39 -41.72 -35.14 20.70
CA GLU A 39 -43.02 -35.50 21.29
C GLU A 39 -43.51 -36.92 20.95
N VAL A 40 -43.14 -37.44 19.76
CA VAL A 40 -43.57 -38.77 19.29
C VAL A 40 -42.69 -39.91 19.86
N VAL A 41 -41.53 -39.62 20.45
CA VAL A 41 -40.64 -40.66 20.97
C VAL A 41 -41.19 -41.31 22.24
N ASP A 42 -41.14 -42.63 22.27
CA ASP A 42 -41.42 -43.43 23.45
C ASP A 42 -40.46 -43.07 24.61
N PRO A 43 -40.97 -42.62 25.79
CA PRO A 43 -40.15 -42.26 26.94
C PRO A 43 -39.21 -43.35 27.45
N THR A 44 -39.50 -44.62 27.15
CA THR A 44 -38.63 -45.75 27.51
C THR A 44 -37.32 -45.74 26.73
N LYS A 45 -37.29 -45.14 25.53
CA LYS A 45 -36.10 -44.98 24.67
C LYS A 45 -35.27 -43.76 25.07
N ARG A 46 -34.79 -43.72 26.32
CA ARG A 46 -34.13 -42.56 26.95
C ARG A 46 -32.97 -41.96 26.15
N LEU A 47 -32.15 -42.78 25.48
CA LEU A 47 -31.04 -42.28 24.67
C LEU A 47 -31.53 -41.51 23.44
N VAL A 48 -32.58 -42.01 22.78
CA VAL A 48 -33.19 -41.38 21.61
C VAL A 48 -33.89 -40.08 22.00
N ALA A 49 -34.60 -40.08 23.14
CA ALA A 49 -35.23 -38.88 23.68
C ALA A 49 -34.21 -37.77 23.95
N ARG A 50 -33.08 -38.08 24.61
CA ARG A 50 -32.00 -37.11 24.86
C ARG A 50 -31.37 -36.55 23.58
N GLU A 51 -31.15 -37.41 22.59
CA GLU A 51 -30.59 -36.96 21.30
C GLU A 51 -31.56 -36.02 20.56
N LEU A 52 -32.86 -36.33 20.55
CA LEU A 52 -33.87 -35.47 19.93
C LEU A 52 -34.07 -34.16 20.70
N GLU A 53 -34.02 -34.20 22.03
CA GLU A 53 -34.00 -33.01 22.89
C GLU A 53 -32.80 -32.13 22.56
N GLY A 54 -31.60 -32.71 22.44
CA GLY A 54 -30.39 -31.99 22.02
C GLY A 54 -30.56 -31.30 20.66
N ARG A 55 -31.10 -32.01 19.67
CA ARG A 55 -31.38 -31.44 18.34
C ARG A 55 -32.43 -30.34 18.38
N TRP A 56 -33.46 -30.49 19.21
CA TRP A 56 -34.47 -29.46 19.39
C TRP A 56 -33.89 -28.20 20.06
N ASN A 57 -33.09 -28.37 21.11
CA ASN A 57 -32.38 -27.27 21.76
C ASN A 57 -31.46 -26.52 20.78
N THR A 58 -30.67 -27.23 19.97
CA THR A 58 -29.84 -26.61 18.93
C THR A 58 -30.68 -25.85 17.90
N ALA A 59 -31.85 -26.37 17.51
CA ALA A 59 -32.74 -25.67 16.60
C ALA A 59 -33.33 -24.39 17.24
N LEU A 60 -33.69 -24.43 18.52
CA LEU A 60 -34.15 -23.26 19.28
C LEU A 60 -33.06 -22.19 19.44
N GLU A 61 -31.82 -22.60 19.74
CA GLU A 61 -30.67 -21.68 19.80
C GLU A 61 -30.44 -20.98 18.46
N ARG A 62 -30.58 -21.71 17.34
CA ARG A 62 -30.47 -21.14 15.99
C ARG A 62 -31.57 -20.11 15.72
N VAL A 63 -32.83 -20.40 16.11
CA VAL A 63 -33.94 -19.44 16.00
C VAL A 63 -33.66 -18.18 16.82
N ALA A 64 -33.28 -18.33 18.08
CA ALA A 64 -32.98 -17.19 18.96
C ALA A 64 -31.86 -16.30 18.40
N HIS A 65 -30.80 -16.91 17.85
CA HIS A 65 -29.70 -16.18 17.21
C HIS A 65 -30.17 -15.38 15.98
N LEU A 66 -31.02 -15.97 15.13
CA LEU A 66 -31.56 -15.29 13.95
C LEU A 66 -32.54 -14.17 14.32
N GLU A 67 -33.36 -14.36 15.35
CA GLU A 67 -34.26 -13.32 15.88
C GLU A 67 -33.49 -12.12 16.44
N GLU A 68 -32.40 -12.36 17.15
CA GLU A 68 -31.53 -11.29 17.65
C GLU A 68 -30.91 -10.50 16.49
N ARG A 69 -30.39 -11.19 15.47
CA ARG A 69 -29.87 -10.55 14.24
C ARG A 69 -30.94 -9.72 13.54
N ALA A 70 -32.17 -10.22 13.43
CA ALA A 70 -33.28 -9.49 12.82
C ALA A 70 -33.64 -8.24 13.63
N ALA A 71 -33.73 -8.35 14.96
CA ALA A 71 -34.02 -7.22 15.84
C ALA A 71 -32.94 -6.14 15.79
N LEU A 72 -31.66 -6.51 15.65
CA LEU A 72 -30.57 -5.55 15.44
C LEU A 72 -30.73 -4.79 14.12
N LEU A 73 -31.04 -5.50 13.04
CA LEU A 73 -31.24 -4.90 11.72
C LEU A 73 -32.46 -3.97 11.70
N ASP A 74 -33.56 -4.35 12.36
CA ASP A 74 -34.76 -3.52 12.49
C ASP A 74 -34.47 -2.23 13.26
N ARG A 75 -33.68 -2.29 14.35
CA ARG A 75 -33.24 -1.09 15.08
C ARG A 75 -32.36 -0.19 14.21
N GLU A 76 -31.45 -0.77 13.44
CA GLU A 76 -30.62 0.00 12.52
C GLU A 76 -31.46 0.71 11.46
N VAL A 77 -32.47 0.03 10.89
CA VAL A 77 -33.40 0.61 9.92
C VAL A 77 -34.23 1.72 10.57
N ALA A 78 -34.80 1.49 11.76
CA ALA A 78 -35.61 2.46 12.49
C ALA A 78 -34.82 3.70 12.95
N SER A 79 -33.51 3.55 13.19
CA SER A 79 -32.63 4.68 13.57
C SER A 79 -32.32 5.63 12.41
N ARG A 80 -32.65 5.24 11.17
CA ARG A 80 -32.40 6.09 10.00
C ARG A 80 -33.42 7.22 9.96
N PRO A 81 -32.99 8.47 9.70
CA PRO A 81 -33.92 9.58 9.57
C PRO A 81 -34.92 9.31 8.44
N ALA A 82 -36.20 9.64 8.67
CA ALA A 82 -37.21 9.57 7.63
C ALA A 82 -36.78 10.48 6.47
N ILE A 83 -36.59 9.89 5.30
CA ILE A 83 -36.16 10.63 4.12
C ILE A 83 -37.41 11.22 3.46
N ASP A 84 -37.53 12.54 3.44
CA ASP A 84 -38.53 13.23 2.61
C ASP A 84 -38.11 13.12 1.14
N GLN A 85 -38.79 12.23 0.42
CA GLN A 85 -38.54 11.97 -0.99
C GLN A 85 -38.67 13.25 -1.84
N THR A 86 -39.57 14.16 -1.47
CA THR A 86 -39.82 15.41 -2.19
C THR A 86 -38.63 16.37 -2.07
N GLN A 87 -38.09 16.50 -0.85
CA GLN A 87 -36.88 17.29 -0.60
C GLN A 87 -35.67 16.67 -1.31
N LEU A 88 -35.51 15.35 -1.25
CA LEU A 88 -34.42 14.67 -1.94
C LEU A 88 -34.47 14.90 -3.45
N MET A 89 -35.65 14.79 -4.07
CA MET A 89 -35.82 15.04 -5.50
C MET A 89 -35.59 16.50 -5.88
N THR A 90 -35.90 17.44 -4.97
CA THR A 90 -35.59 18.87 -5.16
C THR A 90 -34.08 19.10 -5.16
N LEU A 91 -33.35 18.51 -4.20
CA LEU A 91 -31.88 18.57 -4.16
C LEU A 91 -31.24 17.91 -5.38
N ALA A 92 -31.82 16.82 -5.88
CA ALA A 92 -31.32 16.12 -7.07
C ALA A 92 -31.45 16.96 -8.36
N ARG A 93 -32.45 17.85 -8.46
CA ARG A 93 -32.64 18.73 -9.62
C ARG A 93 -31.56 19.81 -9.73
N ASP A 94 -31.03 20.28 -8.59
CA ASP A 94 -29.95 21.27 -8.53
C ASP A 94 -28.79 20.78 -7.65
N LEU A 95 -28.15 19.72 -8.14
CA LEU A 95 -26.98 19.14 -7.49
C LEU A 95 -25.83 20.15 -7.31
N PRO A 96 -25.51 21.06 -8.27
CA PRO A 96 -24.48 22.07 -8.06
C PRO A 96 -24.76 22.98 -6.86
N ALA A 97 -26.00 23.45 -6.67
CA ALA A 97 -26.34 24.25 -5.50
C ALA A 97 -26.21 23.46 -4.19
N ALA A 98 -26.71 22.21 -4.17
CA ALA A 98 -26.59 21.33 -3.01
C ALA A 98 -25.13 20.98 -2.67
N TRP A 99 -24.29 20.77 -3.68
CA TRP A 99 -22.87 20.44 -3.54
C TRP A 99 -22.05 21.60 -2.99
N ASN A 100 -22.39 22.84 -3.36
CA ASN A 100 -21.65 24.03 -2.96
C ASN A 100 -22.24 24.76 -1.74
N ALA A 101 -23.32 24.24 -1.15
CA ALA A 101 -23.93 24.81 0.04
C ALA A 101 -22.94 24.83 1.23
N PRO A 102 -22.96 25.88 2.07
CA PRO A 102 -22.00 26.04 3.18
C PRO A 102 -22.11 24.96 4.25
N GLY A 103 -23.26 24.27 4.34
CA GLY A 103 -23.44 23.11 5.24
C GLY A 103 -22.92 21.78 4.68
N THR A 104 -22.48 21.74 3.41
CA THR A 104 -22.04 20.50 2.75
C THR A 104 -20.56 20.24 3.02
N ASP A 105 -20.29 19.43 4.03
CA ASP A 105 -18.93 19.03 4.40
C ASP A 105 -18.28 18.07 3.37
N MET A 106 -16.95 17.96 3.44
CA MET A 106 -16.20 17.07 2.54
C MET A 106 -16.62 15.60 2.69
N ARG A 107 -17.03 15.19 3.89
CA ARG A 107 -17.50 13.83 4.16
C ARG A 107 -18.78 13.51 3.40
N THR A 108 -19.73 14.44 3.35
CA THR A 108 -20.99 14.31 2.60
C THR A 108 -20.71 14.25 1.10
N LYS A 109 -19.80 15.09 0.61
CA LYS A 109 -19.33 15.07 -0.80
C LYS A 109 -18.77 13.70 -1.17
N GLN A 110 -17.85 13.17 -0.37
CA GLN A 110 -17.26 11.83 -0.59
C GLN A 110 -18.32 10.73 -0.57
N ARG A 111 -19.28 10.79 0.35
CA ARG A 111 -20.39 9.82 0.42
C ARG A 111 -21.25 9.86 -0.84
N LEU A 112 -21.66 11.06 -1.28
CA LEU A 112 -22.42 11.25 -2.51
C LEU A 112 -21.68 10.69 -3.73
N THR A 113 -20.41 11.06 -3.91
CA THR A 113 -19.59 10.53 -5.01
C THR A 113 -19.49 9.02 -4.96
N ARG A 114 -19.32 8.43 -3.78
CA ARG A 114 -19.21 6.96 -3.63
C ARG A 114 -20.51 6.22 -3.97
N ILE A 115 -21.68 6.83 -3.79
CA ILE A 115 -22.96 6.26 -4.23
C ILE A 115 -23.09 6.32 -5.76
N LEU A 116 -22.51 7.35 -6.38
CA LEU A 116 -22.56 7.55 -7.83
C LEU A 116 -21.52 6.73 -8.60
N ILE A 117 -20.47 6.25 -7.95
CA ILE A 117 -19.46 5.38 -8.57
C ILE A 117 -19.91 3.93 -8.45
N GLN A 118 -20.11 3.28 -9.60
CA GLN A 118 -20.41 1.85 -9.67
C GLN A 118 -19.12 1.03 -9.54
N GLU A 119 -18.10 1.37 -10.32
CA GLU A 119 -16.77 0.76 -10.25
C GLU A 119 -15.72 1.70 -10.85
N VAL A 120 -14.45 1.43 -10.56
CA VAL A 120 -13.31 2.09 -11.20
C VAL A 120 -12.41 1.00 -11.76
N VAL A 121 -12.26 0.97 -13.07
CA VAL A 121 -11.37 0.06 -13.77
C VAL A 121 -10.05 0.78 -14.01
N ILE A 122 -8.93 0.13 -13.68
CA ILE A 122 -7.60 0.69 -13.89
C ILE A 122 -6.87 -0.20 -14.88
N ASP A 123 -6.61 0.34 -16.07
CA ASP A 123 -5.83 -0.29 -17.11
C ASP A 123 -4.43 0.31 -17.17
N LEU A 124 -3.44 -0.54 -17.46
CA LEU A 124 -2.05 -0.14 -17.60
C LEU A 124 -1.69 -0.08 -19.08
N ASP A 125 -1.39 1.13 -19.57
CA ASP A 125 -0.86 1.33 -20.91
C ASP A 125 0.67 1.31 -20.84
N ASP A 126 1.27 0.19 -21.23
CA ASP A 126 2.72 0.00 -21.23
C ASP A 126 3.43 0.75 -22.38
N ILE A 127 2.71 1.20 -23.42
CA ILE A 127 3.28 1.95 -24.54
C ILE A 127 3.47 3.41 -24.12
N THR A 128 2.44 4.01 -23.52
CA THR A 128 2.49 5.40 -23.04
C THR A 128 3.02 5.52 -21.61
N ASN A 129 3.17 4.40 -20.89
CA ASN A 129 3.51 4.33 -19.48
C ASN A 129 2.51 5.14 -18.61
N GLU A 130 1.23 4.97 -18.90
CA GLU A 130 0.11 5.62 -18.20
C GLU A 130 -0.75 4.57 -17.50
N ALA A 131 -1.37 4.97 -16.39
CA ALA A 131 -2.48 4.26 -15.78
C ALA A 131 -3.77 4.97 -16.20
N VAL A 132 -4.64 4.27 -16.90
CA VAL A 132 -5.93 4.76 -17.37
C VAL A 132 -7.00 4.30 -16.38
N ALA A 133 -7.52 5.23 -15.59
CA ALA A 133 -8.60 4.99 -14.66
C ALA A 133 -9.94 5.37 -15.29
N THR A 134 -10.77 4.37 -15.58
CA THR A 134 -12.12 4.54 -16.12
C THR A 134 -13.13 4.42 -14.98
N VAL A 135 -13.80 5.52 -14.66
CA VAL A 135 -14.87 5.58 -13.66
C VAL A 135 -16.19 5.25 -14.34
N HIS A 136 -16.85 4.19 -13.87
CA HIS A 136 -18.20 3.82 -14.29
C HIS A 136 -19.20 4.43 -13.31
N TRP A 137 -20.05 5.32 -13.81
CA TRP A 137 -21.05 6.01 -13.00
C TRP A 137 -22.39 5.27 -13.01
N THR A 138 -23.08 5.32 -11.88
CA THR A 138 -24.47 4.91 -11.75
C THR A 138 -25.32 5.72 -12.74
N GLY A 139 -25.86 5.05 -13.76
CA GLY A 139 -26.55 5.69 -14.90
C GLY A 139 -25.88 5.48 -16.26
N GLY A 140 -24.79 4.71 -16.33
CA GLY A 140 -24.19 4.26 -17.59
C GLY A 140 -23.28 5.28 -18.28
N ARG A 141 -22.90 6.34 -17.57
CA ARG A 141 -21.86 7.27 -18.05
C ARG A 141 -20.48 6.77 -17.63
N HIS A 142 -19.47 7.11 -18.42
CA HIS A 142 -18.08 6.74 -18.17
C HIS A 142 -17.21 8.01 -18.21
N THR A 143 -16.20 8.08 -17.34
CA THR A 143 -15.21 9.16 -17.38
C THR A 143 -13.82 8.57 -17.24
N GLU A 144 -12.92 8.96 -18.13
CA GLU A 144 -11.53 8.49 -18.16
C GLU A 144 -10.60 9.51 -17.52
N LEU A 145 -9.67 9.04 -16.69
CA LEU A 145 -8.57 9.80 -16.13
C LEU A 145 -7.26 9.09 -16.45
N ARG A 146 -6.35 9.78 -17.15
CA ARG A 146 -5.02 9.25 -17.49
C ARG A 146 -3.97 9.83 -16.56
N VAL A 147 -3.21 8.95 -15.91
CA VAL A 147 -2.16 9.34 -14.96
C VAL A 147 -0.84 8.72 -15.39
N ALA A 148 0.16 9.55 -15.65
CA ALA A 148 1.51 9.07 -15.95
C ALA A 148 2.05 8.23 -14.79
N ARG A 149 2.52 7.00 -15.09
CA ARG A 149 3.14 6.14 -14.10
C ARG A 149 4.57 6.62 -13.87
N VAL A 150 5.00 6.62 -12.60
CA VAL A 150 6.42 6.81 -12.30
C VAL A 150 7.20 5.69 -12.98
N ASN A 151 8.21 6.05 -13.78
CA ASN A 151 9.12 5.09 -14.39
C ASN A 151 9.93 4.37 -13.30
N VAL A 152 9.35 3.33 -12.69
CA VAL A 152 10.06 2.50 -11.71
C VAL A 152 10.71 1.35 -12.47
N GLY A 153 12.04 1.23 -12.38
CA GLY A 153 12.75 0.03 -12.82
C GLY A 153 13.36 0.03 -14.21
N ARG A 154 13.21 1.08 -15.04
CA ARG A 154 14.06 1.26 -16.23
C ARG A 154 15.25 2.14 -15.89
N TYR A 155 16.44 1.52 -15.79
CA TYR A 155 17.68 2.27 -16.00
C TYR A 155 17.62 2.80 -17.43
N PRO A 156 17.93 4.08 -17.69
CA PRO A 156 17.97 4.61 -19.05
C PRO A 156 18.82 3.67 -19.92
N SER A 157 18.29 3.22 -21.06
CA SER A 157 19.04 2.34 -21.98
C SER A 157 20.35 2.96 -22.47
N SER A 158 20.46 4.29 -22.35
CA SER A 158 21.67 5.09 -22.62
C SER A 158 22.76 4.95 -21.57
N GLN A 159 22.50 4.33 -20.42
CA GLN A 159 23.39 4.31 -19.28
C GLN A 159 23.89 2.87 -19.07
N HIS A 160 24.71 2.35 -19.97
CA HIS A 160 25.35 1.04 -19.79
C HIS A 160 26.84 1.25 -19.57
N PHE A 161 27.28 1.20 -18.31
CA PHE A 161 28.71 1.27 -18.00
C PHE A 161 29.36 -0.08 -18.27
N SER A 162 30.43 -0.07 -19.07
CA SER A 162 31.24 -1.27 -19.24
C SER A 162 31.94 -1.59 -17.91
N ALA A 163 32.09 -2.88 -17.59
CA ALA A 163 32.78 -3.29 -16.37
C ALA A 163 34.22 -2.74 -16.29
N VAL A 164 34.88 -2.58 -17.45
CA VAL A 164 36.23 -2.00 -17.55
C VAL A 164 36.22 -0.52 -17.20
N GLU A 165 35.25 0.24 -17.69
CA GLU A 165 35.10 1.66 -17.34
C GLU A 165 34.87 1.84 -15.84
N VAL A 166 33.98 1.02 -15.27
CA VAL A 166 33.70 1.07 -13.84
C VAL A 166 34.93 0.74 -13.02
N MET A 167 35.64 -0.32 -13.41
CA MET A 167 36.85 -0.76 -12.73
C MET A 167 37.96 0.29 -12.82
N ARG A 168 38.15 0.95 -13.96
CA ARG A 168 39.15 2.04 -14.10
C ARG A 168 38.82 3.26 -13.24
N LYS A 169 37.55 3.61 -13.10
CA LYS A 169 37.13 4.79 -12.32
C LYS A 169 37.07 4.52 -10.82
N LEU A 170 36.69 3.31 -10.40
CA LEU A 170 36.40 3.00 -8.99
C LEU A 170 37.35 1.97 -8.35
N GLY A 171 38.15 1.23 -9.13
CA GLY A 171 38.89 0.02 -8.71
C GLY A 171 39.96 0.18 -7.64
N GLY A 172 40.26 1.40 -7.19
CA GLY A 172 41.12 1.69 -6.05
C GLY A 172 40.51 2.68 -5.06
N GLN A 173 39.25 3.06 -5.25
CA GLN A 173 38.56 4.08 -4.44
C GLN A 173 37.70 3.45 -3.33
N TRP A 174 37.33 2.16 -3.46
CA TRP A 174 36.55 1.41 -2.46
C TRP A 174 37.01 -0.04 -2.39
N PRO A 175 36.72 -0.74 -1.27
CA PRO A 175 36.94 -2.17 -1.16
C PRO A 175 36.22 -2.95 -2.26
N ASP A 176 36.84 -4.04 -2.75
CA ASP A 176 36.31 -4.87 -3.85
C ASP A 176 34.89 -5.41 -3.58
N ARG A 177 34.53 -5.60 -2.30
CA ARG A 177 33.17 -5.98 -1.89
C ARG A 177 32.14 -4.89 -2.19
N GLU A 178 32.43 -3.64 -1.85
CA GLU A 178 31.52 -2.51 -2.10
C GLU A 178 31.46 -2.19 -3.60
N LEU A 179 32.58 -2.37 -4.29
CA LEU A 179 32.65 -2.23 -5.74
C LEU A 179 31.77 -3.28 -6.44
N ALA A 180 31.77 -4.54 -5.99
CA ALA A 180 30.87 -5.57 -6.53
C ALA A 180 29.39 -5.20 -6.38
N VAL A 181 28.99 -4.70 -5.21
CA VAL A 181 27.61 -4.23 -4.97
C VAL A 181 27.27 -3.06 -5.89
N THR A 182 28.18 -2.11 -6.04
CA THR A 182 28.05 -0.95 -6.93
C THR A 182 27.90 -1.37 -8.40
N MET A 183 28.76 -2.26 -8.90
CA MET A 183 28.70 -2.80 -10.26
C MET A 183 27.38 -3.54 -10.54
N ASN A 184 26.86 -4.28 -9.55
CA ASN A 184 25.55 -4.94 -9.67
C ASN A 184 24.40 -3.92 -9.68
N ARG A 185 24.45 -2.87 -8.85
CA ARG A 185 23.45 -1.77 -8.84
C ARG A 185 23.45 -1.01 -10.17
N MET A 186 24.62 -0.79 -10.77
CA MET A 186 24.79 -0.22 -12.10
C MET A 186 24.42 -1.17 -13.25
N ARG A 187 24.13 -2.45 -12.94
CA ARG A 187 23.86 -3.52 -13.93
C ARG A 187 24.96 -3.66 -14.99
N CYS A 188 26.21 -3.48 -14.58
CA CYS A 188 27.36 -3.68 -15.46
C CYS A 188 27.40 -5.12 -15.95
N LYS A 189 27.37 -5.32 -17.27
CA LYS A 189 27.40 -6.66 -17.85
C LYS A 189 28.77 -7.29 -17.66
N SER A 190 28.82 -8.43 -16.98
CA SER A 190 29.96 -9.35 -17.03
C SER A 190 29.97 -10.04 -18.40
N PRO A 191 31.13 -10.45 -18.95
CA PRO A 191 31.20 -11.22 -20.19
C PRO A 191 30.28 -12.45 -20.21
N ASP A 192 30.07 -13.09 -19.05
CA ASP A 192 29.22 -14.27 -18.91
C ASP A 192 27.78 -13.93 -18.45
N SER A 193 27.40 -12.64 -18.39
CA SER A 193 26.11 -12.16 -17.85
C SER A 193 25.82 -12.56 -16.40
N ARG A 194 26.85 -12.92 -15.64
CA ARG A 194 26.73 -13.29 -14.22
C ARG A 194 26.88 -12.07 -13.31
N THR A 195 26.42 -12.20 -12.07
CA THR A 195 26.57 -11.17 -11.03
C THR A 195 28.04 -10.96 -10.65
N TRP A 196 28.37 -9.72 -10.28
CA TRP A 196 29.67 -9.37 -9.74
C TRP A 196 29.79 -9.83 -8.30
N THR A 197 30.83 -10.60 -8.00
CA THR A 197 31.22 -11.02 -6.65
C THR A 197 32.56 -10.38 -6.30
N THR A 198 32.90 -10.31 -5.02
CA THR A 198 34.20 -9.77 -4.57
C THR A 198 35.38 -10.44 -5.30
N VAL A 199 35.33 -11.77 -5.46
CA VAL A 199 36.37 -12.54 -6.17
C VAL A 199 36.52 -12.08 -7.62
N ARG A 200 35.41 -11.95 -8.36
CA ARG A 200 35.44 -11.49 -9.77
C ARG A 200 35.93 -10.07 -9.94
N VAL A 201 35.59 -9.19 -9.00
CA VAL A 201 36.08 -7.82 -8.97
C VAL A 201 37.59 -7.82 -8.72
N THR A 202 38.07 -8.62 -7.76
CA THR A 202 39.50 -8.78 -7.45
C THR A 202 40.27 -9.27 -8.68
N GLU A 203 39.84 -10.37 -9.30
CA GLU A 203 40.46 -10.93 -10.52
C GLU A 203 40.50 -9.91 -11.66
N MET A 204 39.40 -9.17 -11.86
CA MET A 204 39.32 -8.16 -12.90
C MET A 204 40.23 -6.96 -12.62
N ARG A 205 40.30 -6.52 -11.37
CA ARG A 205 41.17 -5.42 -10.91
C ARG A 205 42.64 -5.77 -11.14
N GLU A 206 43.05 -6.98 -10.76
CA GLU A 206 44.40 -7.50 -10.96
C GLU A 206 44.75 -7.63 -12.45
N ARG A 207 43.85 -8.19 -13.26
CA ARG A 207 44.02 -8.27 -14.72
C ARG A 207 44.19 -6.90 -15.38
N LEU A 208 43.57 -5.86 -14.83
CA LEU A 208 43.69 -4.48 -15.31
C LEU A 208 44.85 -3.71 -14.67
N GLY A 209 45.63 -4.33 -13.78
CA GLY A 209 46.79 -3.72 -13.13
C GLY A 209 46.44 -2.59 -12.16
N ILE A 210 45.25 -2.61 -11.57
CA ILE A 210 44.78 -1.56 -10.66
C ILE A 210 45.13 -1.93 -9.22
N ALA A 211 45.74 -1.00 -8.49
CA ALA A 211 46.07 -1.19 -7.09
C ALA A 211 44.78 -1.39 -6.24
N PRO A 212 44.82 -2.28 -5.23
CA PRO A 212 43.69 -2.45 -4.32
C PRO A 212 43.44 -1.15 -3.53
N PHE A 213 42.21 -0.99 -3.03
CA PHE A 213 41.87 0.11 -2.13
C PHE A 213 42.74 0.08 -0.87
N ASP A 214 43.39 1.21 -0.59
CA ASP A 214 44.18 1.44 0.62
C ASP A 214 43.37 2.33 1.59
N PRO A 215 42.91 1.78 2.74
CA PRO A 215 42.20 2.55 3.75
C PRO A 215 43.05 3.63 4.43
N THR A 216 44.38 3.53 4.34
CA THR A 216 45.33 4.43 5.01
C THR A 216 45.84 5.54 4.11
N ALA A 217 45.64 5.43 2.80
CA ALA A 217 45.92 6.51 1.86
C ALA A 217 45.05 7.72 2.20
N SER A 218 45.67 8.90 2.27
CA SER A 218 45.04 10.19 2.59
C SER A 218 44.04 10.61 1.50
N HIS A 219 42.86 9.99 1.50
CA HIS A 219 41.71 10.50 0.79
C HIS A 219 41.22 11.73 1.56
N ALA A 220 40.98 12.86 0.87
CA ALA A 220 40.30 14.00 1.48
C ALA A 220 39.12 13.48 2.29
N GLU A 221 39.04 13.81 3.59
CA GLU A 221 38.12 13.18 4.54
C GLU A 221 36.69 13.28 4.01
N THR A 222 36.26 12.24 3.31
CA THR A 222 34.96 12.11 2.69
C THR A 222 34.29 10.93 3.33
N ILE A 223 33.02 11.11 3.65
CA ILE A 223 32.21 10.11 4.32
C ILE A 223 31.07 9.69 3.43
N SER A 224 30.57 8.47 3.67
CA SER A 224 29.38 7.98 3.01
C SER A 224 28.14 8.73 3.48
N VAL A 225 27.06 8.67 2.71
CA VAL A 225 25.75 9.21 3.10
C VAL A 225 25.24 8.59 4.40
N GLU A 226 25.55 7.32 4.66
CA GLU A 226 25.14 6.64 5.89
C GLU A 226 25.91 7.14 7.11
N GLU A 227 27.20 7.41 6.97
CA GLU A 227 28.00 8.05 8.02
C GLU A 227 27.54 9.51 8.24
N ALA A 228 27.28 10.26 7.16
CA ALA A 228 26.73 11.62 7.25
C ALA A 228 25.35 11.62 7.94
N SER A 229 24.52 10.60 7.68
CA SER A 229 23.21 10.39 8.32
C SER A 229 23.37 10.22 9.83
N ARG A 230 24.33 9.39 10.25
CA ARG A 230 24.64 9.19 11.66
C ARG A 230 25.14 10.47 12.33
N ARG A 231 26.06 11.20 11.71
CA ARG A 231 26.62 12.45 12.26
C ARG A 231 25.58 13.58 12.38
N LEU A 232 24.73 13.77 11.37
CA LEU A 232 23.73 14.84 11.34
C LEU A 232 22.41 14.48 12.08
N GLY A 233 22.18 13.19 12.33
CA GLY A 233 20.99 12.69 13.02
C GLY A 233 19.71 12.81 12.20
N ILE A 234 19.80 12.67 10.87
CA ILE A 234 18.68 12.72 9.91
C ILE A 234 18.67 11.46 9.02
N TYR A 235 17.56 11.15 8.35
CA TYR A 235 17.48 9.99 7.46
C TYR A 235 18.39 10.15 6.23
N GLY A 236 18.90 9.04 5.69
CA GLY A 236 19.67 9.03 4.44
C GLY A 236 18.90 9.64 3.26
N SER A 237 17.56 9.45 3.21
CA SER A 237 16.70 10.08 2.21
C SER A 237 16.70 11.61 2.31
N SER A 238 16.79 12.16 3.53
CA SER A 238 16.91 13.59 3.76
C SER A 238 18.28 14.12 3.33
N ILE A 239 19.35 13.35 3.50
CA ILE A 239 20.67 13.70 2.97
C ILE A 239 20.67 13.71 1.44
N HIS A 240 20.12 12.68 0.80
CA HIS A 240 19.96 12.68 -0.65
C HIS A 240 19.14 13.87 -1.15
N ARG A 241 18.15 14.33 -0.37
CA ARG A 241 17.42 15.55 -0.67
C ARG A 241 18.32 16.79 -0.58
N LEU A 242 19.08 16.97 0.49
CA LEU A 242 20.01 18.09 0.63
C LEU A 242 21.06 18.12 -0.48
N ILE A 243 21.55 16.95 -0.93
CA ILE A 243 22.46 16.84 -2.07
C ILE A 243 21.76 17.28 -3.37
N ARG A 244 20.53 16.82 -3.61
CA ARG A 244 19.76 17.18 -4.81
C ARG A 244 19.40 18.67 -4.86
N GLU A 245 19.15 19.26 -3.70
CA GLU A 245 18.87 20.69 -3.54
C GLU A 245 20.15 21.55 -3.59
N GLY A 246 21.34 20.92 -3.68
CA GLY A 246 22.63 21.61 -3.74
C GLY A 246 23.09 22.21 -2.41
N ILE A 247 22.40 21.92 -1.31
CA ILE A 247 22.70 22.45 0.03
C ILE A 247 23.89 21.72 0.64
N LEU A 248 23.97 20.40 0.45
CA LEU A 248 25.11 19.58 0.89
C LEU A 248 25.98 19.24 -0.33
N PRO A 249 27.21 19.78 -0.43
CA PRO A 249 28.11 19.40 -1.50
C PRO A 249 28.50 17.93 -1.33
N ALA A 250 28.30 17.15 -2.38
CA ALA A 250 28.68 15.74 -2.43
C ALA A 250 29.07 15.41 -3.86
N THR A 251 30.08 14.56 -4.02
CA THR A 251 30.56 14.10 -5.32
C THR A 251 30.16 12.65 -5.53
N GLN A 252 29.64 12.34 -6.70
CA GLN A 252 29.37 10.97 -7.13
C GLN A 252 30.19 10.71 -8.40
N LEU A 253 31.20 9.84 -8.31
CA LEU A 253 32.13 9.57 -9.43
C LEU A 253 31.44 8.93 -10.64
N MET A 254 30.37 8.15 -10.40
CA MET A 254 29.50 7.60 -11.44
C MET A 254 28.08 7.38 -10.91
N PRO A 255 27.06 7.41 -11.77
CA PRO A 255 25.68 7.11 -11.37
C PRO A 255 25.60 5.79 -10.59
N SER A 256 24.92 5.81 -9.45
CA SER A 256 24.80 4.67 -8.52
C SER A 256 26.06 4.28 -7.74
N ALA A 257 27.19 4.97 -7.93
CA ALA A 257 28.34 4.87 -7.04
C ALA A 257 28.05 5.52 -5.67
N PRO A 258 28.73 5.11 -4.59
CA PRO A 258 28.60 5.78 -3.30
C PRO A 258 28.90 7.28 -3.42
N TRP A 259 28.07 8.11 -2.79
CA TRP A 259 28.33 9.54 -2.67
C TRP A 259 29.47 9.79 -1.69
N GLN A 260 30.38 10.68 -2.08
CA GLN A 260 31.48 11.18 -1.25
C GLN A 260 31.10 12.56 -0.72
N VAL A 261 30.82 12.63 0.59
CA VAL A 261 30.45 13.87 1.28
C VAL A 261 31.68 14.38 2.04
N PRO A 262 32.23 15.57 1.75
CA PRO A 262 33.35 16.11 2.51
C PRO A 262 32.95 16.34 3.98
N VAL A 263 33.79 15.92 4.94
CA VAL A 263 33.49 16.09 6.37
C VAL A 263 33.31 17.56 6.73
N ALA A 264 34.16 18.45 6.19
CA ALA A 264 34.07 19.89 6.40
C ALA A 264 32.73 20.50 5.92
N ALA A 265 32.06 19.88 4.94
CA ALA A 265 30.80 20.39 4.42
C ALA A 265 29.64 20.24 5.43
N LEU A 266 29.73 19.28 6.35
CA LEU A 266 28.71 19.04 7.38
C LEU A 266 28.58 20.22 8.34
N ASP A 267 29.66 20.96 8.53
CA ASP A 267 29.75 22.10 9.45
C ASP A 267 29.33 23.44 8.82
N SER A 268 29.00 23.45 7.53
CA SER A 268 28.55 24.68 6.87
C SER A 268 27.20 25.16 7.41
N ASP A 269 27.04 26.47 7.53
CA ASP A 269 25.82 27.09 8.08
C ASP A 269 24.58 26.75 7.25
N ALA A 270 24.74 26.64 5.93
CA ALA A 270 23.67 26.21 5.03
C ALA A 270 23.19 24.78 5.32
N VAL A 271 24.12 23.84 5.55
CA VAL A 271 23.78 22.46 5.91
C VAL A 271 23.15 22.39 7.29
N ARG A 272 23.67 23.13 8.28
CA ARG A 272 23.06 23.20 9.63
C ARG A 272 21.63 23.74 9.59
N ALA A 273 21.40 24.83 8.85
CA ALA A 273 20.06 25.40 8.67
C ALA A 273 19.11 24.42 7.96
N GLY A 274 19.57 23.75 6.89
CA GLY A 274 18.79 22.74 6.17
C GLY A 274 18.44 21.53 7.04
N VAL A 275 19.39 21.06 7.85
CA VAL A 275 19.19 19.96 8.81
C VAL A 275 18.18 20.37 9.88
N GLN A 276 18.25 21.60 10.40
CA GLN A 276 17.31 22.08 11.40
C GLN A 276 15.89 22.15 10.84
N ALA A 277 15.71 22.71 9.64
CA ALA A 277 14.40 22.74 8.97
C ALA A 277 13.81 21.34 8.73
N ILE A 278 14.65 20.32 8.50
CA ILE A 278 14.22 18.92 8.41
C ILE A 278 13.77 18.40 9.78
N LYS A 279 14.51 18.72 10.85
CA LYS A 279 14.19 18.30 12.22
C LYS A 279 12.91 18.97 12.74
N ASP A 280 12.65 20.23 12.40
CA ASP A 280 11.46 20.96 12.83
C ASP A 280 10.18 20.39 12.20
N ARG A 281 10.28 19.81 11.00
CA ARG A 281 9.17 19.14 10.30
C ARG A 281 8.98 17.67 10.71
N ARG A 282 9.70 17.21 11.75
CA ARG A 282 9.74 15.80 12.15
C ARG A 282 8.44 15.41 12.86
N PRO A 283 7.76 14.32 12.45
CA PRO A 283 6.60 13.81 13.17
C PRO A 283 6.96 13.34 14.59
N PRO A 284 6.02 13.38 15.55
CA PRO A 284 6.26 13.01 16.96
C PRO A 284 6.85 11.59 17.17
N HIS A 285 6.53 10.63 16.28
CA HIS A 285 6.96 9.22 16.38
C HIS A 285 8.13 8.84 15.46
N PHE A 286 9.07 9.76 15.24
CA PHE A 286 10.19 9.56 14.32
C PHE A 286 11.13 8.40 14.71
N LYS A 287 11.46 8.23 16.00
CA LYS A 287 12.39 7.17 16.44
C LYS A 287 11.83 5.77 16.17
N ALA A 288 10.53 5.57 16.41
CA ALA A 288 9.84 4.31 16.11
C ALA A 288 9.83 3.96 14.62
N ARG A 289 9.67 4.96 13.73
CA ARG A 289 9.79 4.75 12.27
C ARG A 289 11.22 4.47 11.83
N GLN A 290 12.21 5.10 12.46
CA GLN A 290 13.63 4.84 12.15
C GLN A 290 14.07 3.44 12.57
N GLU A 291 13.52 2.90 13.66
CA GLU A 291 13.75 1.52 14.07
C GLU A 291 13.00 0.53 13.16
N ALA A 292 11.76 0.83 12.78
CA ALA A 292 10.99 0.01 11.84
C ALA A 292 11.66 -0.14 10.46
N ASP A 293 12.26 0.93 9.92
CA ASP A 293 13.00 0.88 8.65
C ASP A 293 14.31 0.06 8.75
N LYS A 294 14.96 0.05 9.93
CA LYS A 294 16.13 -0.81 10.19
C LYS A 294 15.75 -2.29 10.29
N SER A 295 14.50 -2.57 10.64
CA SER A 295 13.98 -3.91 10.84
C SER A 295 12.80 -4.19 9.92
N LEU A 296 13.06 -4.34 8.63
CA LEU A 296 12.23 -5.21 7.78
C LEU A 296 12.39 -6.64 8.32
N LYS A 297 11.66 -6.96 9.39
CA LYS A 297 11.46 -8.35 9.81
C LYS A 297 10.53 -8.96 8.77
N LEU A 298 11.12 -9.72 7.85
CA LEU A 298 10.34 -10.60 6.98
C LEU A 298 9.56 -11.56 7.88
N PRO A 299 8.22 -11.66 7.74
CA PRO A 299 7.47 -12.66 8.47
C PRO A 299 7.87 -14.04 7.92
N GLY A 300 8.48 -14.86 8.76
CA GLY A 300 8.82 -16.25 8.47
C GLY A 300 10.29 -16.48 8.11
N PHE A 301 11.13 -16.60 9.14
CA PHE A 301 12.11 -17.68 9.36
C PHE A 301 12.31 -17.82 10.87
#